data_AF-A0A958P487-F1
#
_entry.id   AF-A0A958P487-F1
#
_cell.length_a   1.000
_cell.length_b   1.000
_cell.length_c   1.000
_cell.angle_alpha   90.00
_cell.angle_beta   90.00
_cell.angle_gamma   90.00
#
_symmetry.space_group_name_H-M   'P 1'
#
loop_
_entity.id
_entity.type
_entity.pdbx_description
1 polymer ?
#
loop_
_entity_poly.entity_id
_entity_poly.type
_entity_poly.pdbx_seq_one_letter_code
_entity_poly.pdbx_strand_id
1 'polypeptide(L)'
;MMINEPILAENKDRFVLFPIKYKDIWEMYKQEEASFWTAEEIDLASDLNDWNNKLNDNERHFIKHVLAFFAASDGIVNENLAINFLNEVQYPEARCFYGFQIMMENIHSETYSLLIDTYIKDPVEKDKLLHAVDTVPCVGEKAEWALKWIENGSFAQRLVAFAAVEGIFFSGSFCSIFWLKKRGLMPGLSFSNELISRDEGLHCDFACLIYTKYLKNQLPKE
;
A
#
# COMPACT_ATOMS: atom_id res chain seq x y z
N MET A 1 35.38 -7.59 2.37
CA MET A 1 34.39 -8.44 1.67
C MET A 1 33.03 -7.83 1.92
N MET A 2 32.27 -7.48 0.89
CA MET A 2 30.86 -7.12 1.08
C MET A 2 30.20 -8.32 1.76
N ILE A 3 29.61 -8.12 2.93
CA ILE A 3 28.88 -9.17 3.62
C ILE A 3 27.66 -9.45 2.76
N ASN A 4 27.57 -10.65 2.17
CA ASN A 4 26.38 -11.04 1.42
C ASN A 4 25.15 -10.99 2.34
N GLU A 5 24.09 -10.34 1.87
CA GLU A 5 22.80 -10.34 2.55
C GLU A 5 22.17 -11.74 2.50
N PRO A 6 21.99 -12.43 3.63
CA PRO A 6 21.49 -13.81 3.61
C PRO A 6 20.09 -13.95 3.01
N ILE A 7 19.24 -12.93 3.18
CA ILE A 7 17.88 -12.89 2.61
C ILE A 7 17.87 -12.81 1.08
N LEU A 8 18.97 -12.34 0.47
CA LEU A 8 19.12 -12.19 -0.98
C LEU A 8 20.02 -13.27 -1.59
N ALA A 9 20.70 -14.06 -0.77
CA ALA A 9 21.61 -15.10 -1.23
C ALA A 9 20.83 -16.28 -1.86
N GLU A 10 21.36 -16.82 -2.96
CA GLU A 10 20.73 -17.95 -3.67
C GLU A 10 20.36 -19.09 -2.71
N ASN A 11 19.07 -19.45 -2.70
CA ASN A 11 18.52 -20.49 -1.85
C ASN A 11 17.89 -21.58 -2.71
N LYS A 12 18.50 -22.77 -2.75
CA LYS A 12 17.97 -23.92 -3.50
C LYS A 12 16.65 -24.43 -2.93
N ASP A 13 16.39 -24.16 -1.66
CA ASP A 13 15.15 -24.53 -0.97
C ASP A 13 14.07 -23.43 -1.07
N ARG A 14 14.27 -22.37 -1.85
CA ARG A 14 13.31 -21.25 -1.93
C ARG A 14 11.90 -21.64 -2.40
N PHE A 15 11.76 -22.84 -2.97
CA PHE A 15 10.50 -23.42 -3.44
C PHE A 15 9.89 -24.43 -2.47
N VAL A 16 10.53 -24.67 -1.32
CA VAL A 16 10.08 -25.62 -0.30
C VAL A 16 9.82 -24.86 0.99
N LEU A 17 8.56 -24.81 1.41
CA LEU A 17 8.16 -24.02 2.57
C LEU A 17 8.53 -24.68 3.91
N PHE A 18 8.44 -26.01 3.99
CA PHE A 18 8.67 -26.73 5.24
C PHE A 18 10.08 -27.36 5.30
N PRO A 19 10.72 -27.39 6.49
CA PRO A 19 10.27 -26.79 7.75
C PRO A 19 10.45 -25.26 7.77
N ILE A 20 9.54 -24.55 8.45
CA ILE A 20 9.62 -23.10 8.67
C ILE A 20 10.92 -22.77 9.43
N LYS A 21 11.76 -21.91 8.84
CA LYS A 21 13.03 -21.44 9.41
C LYS A 21 12.85 -20.10 10.12
N TYR A 22 12.07 -19.19 9.54
CA TYR A 22 11.87 -17.82 10.04
C TYR A 22 10.45 -17.65 10.60
N LYS A 23 10.27 -18.03 11.87
CA LYS A 23 8.95 -18.09 12.50
C LYS A 23 8.26 -16.73 12.63
N ASP A 24 9.00 -15.66 12.93
CA ASP A 24 8.43 -14.31 13.06
C ASP A 24 7.96 -13.76 11.70
N ILE A 25 8.72 -14.00 10.63
CA ILE A 25 8.27 -13.71 9.25
C ILE A 25 6.99 -14.49 8.93
N TRP A 26 6.97 -15.79 9.25
CA TRP A 26 5.80 -16.65 9.00
C TRP A 26 4.56 -16.21 9.80
N GLU A 27 4.74 -15.78 11.05
CA GLU A 27 3.68 -15.25 11.89
C GLU A 27 3.07 -13.98 11.29
N MET A 28 3.88 -13.06 10.76
CA MET A 28 3.37 -11.88 10.05
C MET A 28 2.57 -12.26 8.79
N TYR A 29 3.06 -13.21 8.00
CA TYR A 29 2.30 -13.72 6.85
C TYR A 29 0.95 -14.32 7.29
N LYS A 30 0.93 -15.10 8.38
CA LYS A 30 -0.32 -15.66 8.91
C LYS A 30 -1.27 -14.58 9.44
N GLN A 31 -0.75 -13.48 9.97
CA GLN A 31 -1.55 -12.34 10.39
C GLN A 31 -2.19 -11.62 9.19
N GLU A 32 -1.42 -11.46 8.12
CA GLU A 32 -1.90 -10.89 6.85
C GLU A 32 -2.97 -11.78 6.21
N GLU A 33 -2.69 -13.08 6.09
CA GLU A 33 -3.63 -14.08 5.56
C GLU A 33 -4.95 -14.12 6.36
N ALA A 34 -4.88 -13.98 7.68
CA ALA A 34 -6.05 -13.93 8.54
C ALA A 34 -6.85 -12.62 8.45
N SER A 35 -6.29 -11.59 7.80
CA SER A 35 -6.88 -10.27 7.64
C SER A 35 -7.55 -10.05 6.28
N PHE A 36 -7.57 -11.07 5.41
CA PHE A 36 -8.20 -11.04 4.09
C PHE A 36 -9.62 -10.46 4.11
N TRP A 37 -9.92 -9.65 3.09
CA TRP A 37 -11.24 -9.08 2.80
C TRP A 37 -11.36 -8.82 1.30
N THR A 38 -12.56 -8.64 0.77
CA THR A 38 -12.78 -8.22 -0.63
C THR A 38 -13.55 -6.91 -0.74
N ALA A 39 -13.41 -6.22 -1.89
CA ALA A 39 -14.08 -4.94 -2.12
C ALA A 39 -15.61 -5.02 -1.99
N GLU A 40 -16.22 -6.17 -2.29
CA GLU A 40 -17.66 -6.41 -2.17
C GLU A 40 -18.18 -6.40 -0.73
N GLU A 41 -17.30 -6.51 0.27
CA GLU A 41 -17.69 -6.41 1.68
C GLU A 41 -18.01 -4.95 2.09
N ILE A 42 -17.67 -3.97 1.25
CA ILE A 42 -17.85 -2.55 1.53
C ILE A 42 -19.19 -2.06 0.96
N ASP A 43 -20.13 -1.70 1.84
CA ASP A 43 -21.40 -1.07 1.45
C ASP A 43 -21.23 0.43 1.21
N LEU A 44 -21.38 0.86 -0.05
CA LEU A 44 -21.30 2.26 -0.48
C LEU A 44 -22.67 2.93 -0.65
N ALA A 45 -23.78 2.25 -0.37
CA ALA A 45 -25.12 2.77 -0.65
C ALA A 45 -25.43 4.07 0.11
N SER A 46 -24.98 4.14 1.38
CA SER A 46 -25.20 5.31 2.24
C SER A 46 -24.30 6.49 1.90
N ASP A 47 -23.15 6.25 1.25
CA ASP A 47 -22.15 7.28 0.97
C ASP A 47 -22.63 8.31 -0.05
N LEU A 48 -23.44 7.89 -1.03
CA LEU A 48 -23.96 8.81 -2.05
C LEU A 48 -24.83 9.92 -1.45
N ASN A 49 -25.58 9.63 -0.39
CA ASN A 49 -26.35 10.66 0.30
C ASN A 49 -25.43 11.67 0.99
N ASP A 50 -24.41 11.19 1.69
CA ASP A 50 -23.46 12.06 2.38
C ASP A 50 -22.66 12.91 1.40
N TRP A 51 -22.18 12.29 0.32
CA TRP A 51 -21.45 12.92 -0.77
C TRP A 51 -22.20 14.10 -1.39
N ASN A 52 -23.48 13.90 -1.71
CA ASN A 52 -24.29 14.90 -2.40
C ASN A 52 -24.87 15.96 -1.44
N ASN A 53 -25.30 15.55 -0.25
CA ASN A 53 -26.17 16.38 0.60
C ASN A 53 -25.50 16.88 1.89
N LYS A 54 -24.41 16.25 2.34
CA LYS A 54 -23.75 16.62 3.62
C LYS A 54 -22.37 17.25 3.42
N LEU A 55 -21.63 16.84 2.40
CA LEU A 55 -20.34 17.42 2.10
C LEU A 55 -20.48 18.77 1.40
N ASN A 56 -19.53 19.68 1.66
CA ASN A 56 -19.34 20.88 0.87
C ASN A 56 -18.35 20.65 -0.29
N ASP A 57 -18.22 21.63 -1.19
CA ASP A 57 -17.35 21.51 -2.37
C ASP A 57 -15.87 21.33 -2.03
N ASN A 58 -15.39 21.97 -0.96
CA ASN A 58 -13.99 21.84 -0.54
C ASN A 58 -13.71 20.43 0.02
N GLU A 59 -14.66 19.85 0.76
CA GLU A 59 -14.56 18.48 1.28
C GLU A 59 -14.57 17.46 0.13
N ARG A 60 -15.49 17.62 -0.83
CA ARG A 60 -15.50 16.78 -2.04
C ARG A 60 -14.20 16.92 -2.82
N HIS A 61 -13.73 18.14 -3.03
CA HIS A 61 -12.46 18.41 -3.72
C HIS A 61 -11.28 17.70 -3.02
N PHE A 62 -11.21 17.81 -1.70
CA PHE A 62 -10.18 17.16 -0.89
C PHE A 62 -10.24 15.63 -1.03
N ILE A 63 -11.42 15.02 -0.84
CA ILE A 63 -11.58 13.56 -0.95
C ILE A 63 -11.22 13.07 -2.36
N LYS A 64 -11.63 13.76 -3.43
CA LYS A 64 -11.25 13.40 -4.81
C LYS A 64 -9.75 13.29 -4.98
N HIS A 65 -9.00 14.27 -4.48
CA HIS A 65 -7.53 14.29 -4.61
C HIS A 65 -6.85 13.24 -3.74
N VAL A 66 -7.41 12.93 -2.56
CA VAL A 66 -6.94 11.83 -1.72
C VAL A 66 -7.15 10.48 -2.41
N LEU A 67 -8.34 10.22 -2.98
CA LEU A 67 -8.61 8.98 -3.70
C LEU A 67 -7.76 8.83 -4.97
N ALA A 68 -7.57 9.93 -5.71
CA ALA A 68 -6.67 9.98 -6.87
C ALA A 68 -5.22 9.63 -6.51
N PHE A 69 -4.74 10.12 -5.37
CA PHE A 69 -3.42 9.78 -4.86
C PHE A 69 -3.29 8.29 -4.55
N PHE A 70 -4.27 7.71 -3.84
CA PHE A 70 -4.26 6.29 -3.48
C PHE A 70 -4.33 5.37 -4.70
N ALA A 71 -5.29 5.60 -5.60
CA ALA A 71 -5.48 4.78 -6.80
C ALA A 71 -4.22 4.71 -7.68
N ALA A 72 -3.43 5.78 -7.71
CA ALA A 72 -2.15 5.81 -8.41
C ALA A 72 -1.03 5.11 -7.62
N SER A 73 -1.01 5.25 -6.29
CA SER A 73 0.11 4.83 -5.46
C SER A 73 0.18 3.32 -5.25
N ASP A 74 -0.97 2.65 -5.08
CA ASP A 74 -1.01 1.19 -4.88
C ASP A 74 -0.47 0.45 -6.11
N GLY A 75 -0.71 0.97 -7.31
CA GLY A 75 -0.12 0.44 -8.54
C GLY A 75 1.42 0.51 -8.54
N ILE A 76 1.99 1.61 -8.01
CA ILE A 76 3.44 1.80 -7.90
C ILE A 76 4.05 0.87 -6.83
N VAL A 77 3.36 0.71 -5.69
CA VAL A 77 3.75 -0.24 -4.64
C VAL A 77 3.75 -1.67 -5.19
N ASN A 78 2.69 -2.06 -5.88
CA ASN A 78 2.55 -3.38 -6.50
C ASN A 78 3.66 -3.67 -7.52
N GLU A 79 3.98 -2.69 -8.38
CA GLU A 79 5.08 -2.82 -9.34
C GLU A 79 6.40 -3.12 -8.64
N ASN A 80 6.75 -2.36 -7.60
CA ASN A 80 7.96 -2.60 -6.81
C ASN A 80 7.98 -4.00 -6.16
N LEU A 81 6.86 -4.41 -5.57
CA LEU A 81 6.74 -5.73 -4.94
C LEU A 81 7.01 -6.84 -5.95
N ALA A 82 6.39 -6.75 -7.13
CA ALA A 82 6.44 -7.79 -8.15
C ALA A 82 7.81 -7.90 -8.83
N ILE A 83 8.41 -6.77 -9.25
CA ILE A 83 9.63 -6.78 -10.07
C ILE A 83 10.92 -6.74 -9.24
N ASN A 84 10.86 -6.17 -8.02
CA ASN A 84 11.99 -6.08 -7.11
C ASN A 84 11.86 -7.06 -5.94
N PHE A 85 11.06 -6.74 -4.91
CA PHE A 85 11.13 -7.47 -3.64
C PHE A 85 10.87 -8.98 -3.76
N LEU A 86 9.79 -9.38 -4.45
CA LEU A 86 9.47 -10.79 -4.65
C LEU A 86 10.48 -11.50 -5.55
N ASN A 87 11.18 -10.78 -6.43
CA ASN A 87 12.22 -11.34 -7.29
C ASN A 87 13.54 -11.54 -6.51
N GLU A 88 13.92 -10.57 -5.70
CA GLU A 88 15.19 -10.52 -4.97
C GLU A 88 15.22 -11.44 -3.74
N VAL A 89 14.12 -11.50 -2.98
CA VAL A 89 14.07 -12.22 -1.69
C VAL A 89 14.00 -13.73 -1.89
N GLN A 90 14.86 -14.45 -1.18
CA GLN A 90 15.07 -15.89 -1.33
C GLN A 90 14.50 -16.73 -0.18
N TYR A 91 13.93 -16.11 0.86
CA TYR A 91 13.27 -16.82 1.97
C TYR A 91 11.83 -17.17 1.61
N PRO A 92 11.43 -18.46 1.62
CA PRO A 92 10.06 -18.88 1.30
C PRO A 92 8.99 -18.13 2.09
N GLU A 93 9.20 -17.94 3.39
CA GLU A 93 8.24 -17.29 4.30
C GLU A 93 8.01 -15.82 3.92
N ALA A 94 9.07 -15.09 3.56
CA ALA A 94 8.95 -13.70 3.14
C ALA A 94 8.33 -13.57 1.75
N ARG A 95 8.58 -14.55 0.86
CA ARG A 95 7.91 -14.62 -0.45
C ARG A 95 6.42 -14.89 -0.31
N CYS A 96 6.00 -15.66 0.70
CA CYS A 96 4.59 -15.85 1.02
C CYS A 96 3.94 -14.52 1.46
N PHE A 97 4.59 -13.76 2.35
CA PHE A 97 4.14 -12.41 2.74
C PHE A 97 3.99 -11.51 1.51
N TYR A 98 5.07 -11.28 0.75
CA TYR A 98 5.01 -10.40 -0.42
C TYR A 98 4.02 -10.87 -1.50
N GLY A 99 3.82 -12.18 -1.66
CA GLY A 99 2.81 -12.71 -2.57
C GLY A 99 1.39 -12.39 -2.13
N PHE A 100 1.13 -12.39 -0.82
CA PHE A 100 -0.15 -11.99 -0.26
C PHE A 100 -0.33 -10.47 -0.31
N GLN A 101 0.73 -9.70 0.00
CA GLN A 101 0.73 -8.24 -0.08
C GLN A 101 0.36 -7.78 -1.49
N ILE A 102 0.98 -8.34 -2.54
CA ILE A 102 0.62 -8.03 -3.94
C ILE A 102 -0.87 -8.26 -4.22
N MET A 103 -1.45 -9.31 -3.66
CA MET A 103 -2.87 -9.61 -3.83
C MET A 103 -3.74 -8.59 -3.08
N MET A 104 -3.36 -8.21 -1.85
CA MET A 104 -4.05 -7.16 -1.09
C MET A 104 -3.96 -5.79 -1.77
N GLU A 105 -2.80 -5.41 -2.31
CA GLU A 105 -2.64 -4.16 -3.07
C GLU A 105 -3.56 -4.09 -4.30
N ASN A 106 -3.85 -5.22 -4.93
CA ASN A 106 -4.84 -5.27 -6.03
C ASN A 106 -6.26 -5.00 -5.51
N ILE A 107 -6.60 -5.50 -4.32
CA ILE A 107 -7.90 -5.25 -3.68
C ILE A 107 -8.00 -3.78 -3.21
N HIS A 108 -6.89 -3.20 -2.72
CA HIS A 108 -6.82 -1.77 -2.40
C HIS A 108 -7.08 -0.92 -3.65
N SER A 109 -6.38 -1.22 -4.74
CA SER A 109 -6.54 -0.56 -6.04
C SER A 109 -7.98 -0.65 -6.58
N GLU A 110 -8.59 -1.84 -6.50
CA GLU A 110 -10.00 -2.05 -6.86
C GLU A 110 -10.93 -1.21 -5.99
N THR A 111 -10.71 -1.21 -4.69
CA THR A 111 -11.53 -0.46 -3.72
C THR A 111 -11.47 1.04 -4.00
N TYR A 112 -10.29 1.62 -4.20
CA TYR A 112 -10.17 3.03 -4.55
C TYR A 112 -10.82 3.36 -5.90
N SER A 113 -10.69 2.47 -6.89
CA SER A 113 -11.35 2.62 -8.18
C SER A 113 -12.88 2.60 -8.05
N LEU A 114 -13.43 1.70 -7.22
CA LEU A 114 -14.86 1.61 -6.93
C LEU A 114 -15.39 2.86 -6.20
N LEU A 115 -14.63 3.38 -5.23
CA LEU A 115 -14.94 4.63 -4.52
C LEU A 115 -15.00 5.80 -5.52
N ILE A 116 -14.01 5.92 -6.41
CA ILE A 116 -13.97 6.93 -7.48
C ILE A 116 -15.18 6.77 -8.41
N ASP A 117 -15.47 5.55 -8.89
CA ASP A 117 -16.61 5.29 -9.78
C ASP A 117 -17.96 5.62 -9.13
N THR A 118 -18.06 5.33 -7.83
CA THR A 118 -19.26 5.60 -7.04
C THR A 118 -19.49 7.09 -6.87
N TYR A 119 -18.49 7.86 -6.48
CA TYR A 119 -18.68 9.27 -6.12
C TYR A 119 -18.62 10.24 -7.31
N ILE A 120 -17.81 9.93 -8.33
CA ILE A 120 -17.57 10.82 -9.47
C ILE A 120 -18.35 10.31 -10.69
N LYS A 121 -19.42 11.03 -11.05
CA LYS A 121 -20.29 10.69 -12.20
C LYS A 121 -19.88 11.36 -13.51
N ASP A 122 -19.13 12.44 -13.45
CA ASP A 122 -18.55 13.05 -14.65
C ASP A 122 -17.41 12.17 -15.18
N PRO A 123 -17.53 11.59 -16.40
CA PRO A 123 -16.50 10.73 -16.97
C PRO A 123 -15.18 11.45 -17.21
N VAL A 124 -15.18 12.76 -17.49
CA VAL A 124 -13.95 13.54 -17.74
C VAL A 124 -13.19 13.75 -16.44
N GLU A 125 -13.90 14.10 -15.36
CA GLU A 125 -13.29 14.24 -14.05
C GLU A 125 -12.79 12.88 -13.53
N LYS A 126 -13.55 11.80 -13.75
CA LYS A 126 -13.15 10.44 -13.39
C LYS A 126 -11.86 10.03 -14.09
N ASP A 127 -11.79 10.19 -15.40
CA ASP A 127 -10.60 9.85 -16.19
C ASP A 127 -9.37 10.63 -15.71
N LYS A 128 -9.53 11.92 -15.42
CA LYS A 128 -8.49 12.73 -14.81
C LYS A 128 -8.00 12.13 -13.49
N LEU A 129 -8.89 11.80 -12.57
CA LEU A 129 -8.53 11.28 -11.24
C LEU A 129 -7.90 9.87 -11.30
N LEU A 130 -8.27 9.04 -12.27
CA LEU A 130 -7.66 7.72 -12.47
C LEU A 130 -6.25 7.83 -13.07
N HIS A 131 -5.98 8.88 -13.84
CA HIS A 131 -4.64 9.20 -14.38
C HIS A 131 -3.93 10.29 -13.55
N ALA A 132 -4.06 10.24 -12.23
CA ALA A 132 -3.61 11.32 -11.35
C ALA A 132 -2.11 11.55 -11.35
N VAL A 133 -1.29 10.54 -11.67
CA VAL A 133 0.16 10.69 -11.83
C VAL A 133 0.49 11.78 -12.85
N ASP A 134 -0.22 11.80 -13.98
CA ASP A 134 0.02 12.74 -15.07
C ASP A 134 -0.81 14.04 -14.93
N THR A 135 -1.96 13.98 -14.26
CA THR A 135 -2.94 15.07 -14.28
C THR A 135 -3.05 15.86 -12.97
N VAL A 136 -2.49 15.36 -11.87
CA VAL A 136 -2.51 16.00 -10.54
C VAL A 136 -1.05 16.19 -10.08
N PRO A 137 -0.50 17.42 -10.16
CA PRO A 137 0.93 17.65 -9.92
C PRO A 137 1.46 17.13 -8.59
N CYS A 138 0.71 17.30 -7.49
CA CYS A 138 1.15 16.82 -6.17
C CYS A 138 1.15 15.29 -6.04
N VAL A 139 0.37 14.57 -6.87
CA VAL A 139 0.44 13.11 -6.98
C VAL A 139 1.63 12.72 -7.83
N GLY A 140 1.83 13.40 -8.97
CA GLY A 140 2.99 13.20 -9.85
C GLY A 140 4.33 13.32 -9.12
N GLU A 141 4.52 14.34 -8.28
CA GLU A 141 5.76 14.51 -7.50
C GLU A 141 6.02 13.35 -6.53
N LYS A 142 4.97 12.84 -5.86
CA LYS A 142 5.09 11.68 -4.97
C LYS A 142 5.37 10.39 -5.75
N ALA A 143 4.72 10.21 -6.89
CA ALA A 143 4.91 9.08 -7.77
C ALA A 143 6.35 9.05 -8.32
N GLU A 144 6.87 10.19 -8.81
CA GLU A 144 8.25 10.33 -9.28
C GLU A 144 9.25 9.95 -8.17
N TRP A 145 9.00 10.39 -6.94
CA TRP A 145 9.84 10.02 -5.80
C TRP A 145 9.87 8.50 -5.58
N ALA A 146 8.73 7.83 -5.63
CA ALA A 146 8.64 6.38 -5.44
C ALA A 146 9.30 5.60 -6.61
N LEU A 147 8.99 5.98 -7.86
CA LEU A 147 9.54 5.37 -9.07
C LEU A 147 11.07 5.46 -9.12
N LYS A 148 11.65 6.58 -8.68
CA LYS A 148 13.11 6.74 -8.57
C LYS A 148 13.76 5.63 -7.74
N TRP A 149 13.11 5.20 -6.65
CA TRP A 149 13.65 4.15 -5.78
C TRP A 149 13.46 2.75 -6.37
N ILE A 150 12.37 2.52 -7.10
CA ILE A 150 12.14 1.28 -7.85
C ILE A 150 13.31 1.04 -8.81
N GLU A 151 13.66 2.07 -9.59
CA GLU A 151 14.66 1.97 -10.64
C GLU A 151 16.10 1.92 -10.11
N ASN A 152 16.41 2.73 -9.08
CA ASN A 152 17.81 3.05 -8.74
C ASN A 152 18.23 2.64 -7.31
N GLY A 153 17.30 2.21 -6.46
CA GLY A 153 17.61 1.88 -5.07
C GLY A 153 18.41 0.57 -4.93
N SER A 154 19.16 0.41 -3.84
CA SER A 154 19.52 -0.91 -3.33
C SER A 154 18.32 -1.55 -2.60
N PHE A 155 18.38 -2.85 -2.31
CA PHE A 155 17.33 -3.52 -1.52
C PHE A 155 17.05 -2.79 -0.19
N ALA A 156 18.09 -2.40 0.55
CA ALA A 156 17.96 -1.67 1.81
C ALA A 156 17.33 -0.28 1.62
N GLN A 157 17.73 0.45 0.57
CA GLN A 157 17.15 1.77 0.26
C GLN A 157 15.69 1.64 -0.14
N ARG A 158 15.35 0.68 -1.01
CA ARG A 158 13.97 0.40 -1.39
C ARG A 158 13.12 0.02 -0.18
N LEU A 159 13.63 -0.82 0.72
CA LEU A 159 12.87 -1.25 1.90
C LEU A 159 12.49 -0.05 2.79
N VAL A 160 13.43 0.86 3.04
CA VAL A 160 13.14 2.10 3.80
C VAL A 160 12.24 3.06 3.00
N ALA A 161 12.48 3.19 1.70
CA ALA A 161 11.70 4.08 0.85
C ALA A 161 10.23 3.64 0.77
N PHE A 162 9.95 2.35 0.60
CA PHE A 162 8.59 1.82 0.51
C PHE A 162 7.90 1.77 1.87
N ALA A 163 8.64 1.51 2.97
CA ALA A 163 8.10 1.76 4.31
C ALA A 163 7.69 3.24 4.53
N ALA A 164 8.39 4.19 3.90
CA ALA A 164 7.99 5.60 3.92
C ALA A 164 6.79 5.91 3.00
N VAL A 165 6.62 5.20 1.88
CA VAL A 165 5.41 5.31 1.06
C VAL A 165 4.20 4.85 1.87
N GLU A 166 4.21 3.59 2.30
CA GLU A 166 3.09 2.93 2.97
C GLU A 166 2.84 3.52 4.38
N GLY A 167 3.90 3.88 5.10
CA GLY A 167 3.81 4.38 6.48
C GLY A 167 3.75 5.90 6.64
N ILE A 168 4.35 6.69 5.74
CA ILE A 168 4.41 8.17 5.87
C ILE A 168 3.54 8.85 4.81
N PHE A 169 3.70 8.54 3.53
CA PHE A 169 2.95 9.23 2.46
C PHE A 169 1.44 9.03 2.60
N PHE A 170 1.02 7.87 3.08
CA PHE A 170 -0.39 7.53 3.30
C PHE A 170 -0.95 8.07 4.62
N SER A 171 -0.11 8.26 5.65
CA SER A 171 -0.54 8.60 7.02
C SER A 171 -1.47 9.82 7.11
N GLY A 172 -1.15 10.89 6.38
CA GLY A 172 -1.96 12.12 6.37
C GLY A 172 -3.34 11.89 5.76
N SER A 173 -3.40 11.11 4.68
CA SER A 173 -4.64 10.75 4.00
C SER A 173 -5.51 9.86 4.89
N PHE A 174 -4.95 8.81 5.51
CA PHE A 174 -5.66 7.95 6.46
C PHE A 174 -6.23 8.75 7.64
N CYS A 175 -5.42 9.63 8.24
CA CYS A 175 -5.86 10.50 9.32
C CYS A 175 -7.03 11.40 8.89
N SER A 176 -6.98 11.94 7.68
CA SER A 176 -8.03 12.82 7.16
C SER A 176 -9.37 12.09 6.92
N ILE A 177 -9.33 10.80 6.55
CA ILE A 177 -10.54 9.99 6.40
C ILE A 177 -11.08 9.57 7.78
N PHE A 178 -10.21 9.24 8.74
CA PHE A 178 -10.64 9.05 10.13
C PHE A 178 -11.28 10.30 10.74
N TRP A 179 -10.88 11.50 10.30
CA TRP A 179 -11.57 12.74 10.66
C TRP A 179 -13.00 12.81 10.10
N LEU A 180 -13.26 12.31 8.89
CA LEU A 180 -14.62 12.18 8.35
C LEU A 180 -15.43 11.16 9.15
N LYS A 181 -14.85 10.02 9.50
CA LYS A 181 -15.47 9.02 10.39
C LYS A 181 -15.92 9.64 11.71
N LYS A 182 -15.06 10.44 12.34
CA LYS A 182 -15.38 11.13 13.60
C LYS A 182 -16.58 12.08 13.48
N ARG A 183 -16.83 12.61 12.27
CA ARG A 183 -17.98 13.46 11.97
C ARG A 183 -19.23 12.68 11.56
N GLY A 184 -19.16 11.35 11.48
CA GLY A 184 -20.27 10.50 11.05
C GLY A 184 -20.61 10.67 9.57
N LEU A 185 -19.59 10.85 8.73
CA LEU A 185 -19.72 11.04 7.28
C LEU A 185 -19.04 9.92 6.52
N MET A 186 -19.61 9.57 5.35
CA MET A 186 -19.02 8.63 4.39
C MET A 186 -18.65 7.29 5.06
N PRO A 187 -19.63 6.54 5.61
CA PRO A 187 -19.37 5.29 6.32
C PRO A 187 -18.65 4.22 5.46
N GLY A 188 -18.95 4.13 4.17
CA GLY A 188 -18.29 3.22 3.23
C GLY A 188 -16.81 3.54 3.05
N LEU A 189 -16.50 4.79 2.70
CA LEU A 189 -15.12 5.31 2.64
C LEU A 189 -14.36 5.12 3.95
N SER A 190 -15.02 5.36 5.08
CA SER A 190 -14.39 5.24 6.41
C SER A 190 -14.10 3.79 6.75
N PHE A 191 -15.02 2.88 6.45
CA PHE A 191 -14.85 1.45 6.68
C PHE A 191 -13.75 0.87 5.80
N SER A 192 -13.72 1.18 4.51
CA SER A 192 -12.63 0.75 3.62
C SER A 192 -11.28 1.27 4.09
N ASN A 193 -11.22 2.52 4.57
CA ASN A 193 -10.01 3.11 5.13
C ASN A 193 -9.53 2.40 6.40
N GLU A 194 -10.42 1.84 7.22
CA GLU A 194 -10.02 1.03 8.38
C GLU A 194 -9.34 -0.28 7.97
N LEU A 195 -9.86 -0.93 6.93
CA LEU A 195 -9.28 -2.16 6.40
C LEU A 195 -7.92 -1.88 5.77
N ILE A 196 -7.85 -0.92 4.84
CA ILE A 196 -6.61 -0.60 4.12
C ILE A 196 -5.54 -0.07 5.08
N SER A 197 -5.86 0.87 5.98
CA SER A 197 -4.84 1.40 6.91
C SER A 197 -4.31 0.37 7.91
N ARG A 198 -5.08 -0.67 8.24
CA ARG A 198 -4.60 -1.82 9.00
C ARG A 198 -3.58 -2.62 8.19
N ASP A 199 -3.88 -2.86 6.92
CA ASP A 199 -3.04 -3.64 6.01
C ASP A 199 -1.71 -2.90 5.74
N GLU A 200 -1.76 -1.63 5.40
CA GLU A 200 -0.56 -0.76 5.25
C GLU A 200 0.29 -0.70 6.53
N GLY A 201 -0.36 -0.72 7.70
CA GLY A 201 0.34 -0.82 8.98
C GLY A 201 1.15 -2.11 9.08
N LEU A 202 0.56 -3.24 8.68
CA LEU A 202 1.22 -4.54 8.67
C LEU A 202 2.34 -4.62 7.62
N HIS A 203 2.15 -4.02 6.44
CA HIS A 203 3.17 -3.94 5.40
C HIS A 203 4.39 -3.13 5.88
N CYS A 204 4.16 -1.99 6.51
CA CYS A 204 5.20 -1.16 7.10
C CYS A 204 5.95 -1.88 8.24
N ASP A 205 5.21 -2.56 9.13
CA ASP A 205 5.81 -3.37 10.20
C ASP A 205 6.66 -4.51 9.62
N PHE A 206 6.24 -5.11 8.51
CA PHE A 206 7.00 -6.17 7.84
C PHE A 206 8.29 -5.62 7.24
N ALA A 207 8.23 -4.47 6.56
CA ALA A 207 9.42 -3.79 6.05
C ALA A 207 10.40 -3.47 7.19
N CYS A 208 9.90 -3.03 8.34
CA CYS A 208 10.69 -2.80 9.55
C CYS A 208 11.30 -4.09 10.11
N LEU A 209 10.56 -5.20 10.15
CA LEU A 209 11.07 -6.50 10.57
C LEU A 209 12.25 -6.94 9.70
N ILE A 210 12.08 -6.89 8.37
CA ILE A 210 13.13 -7.26 7.43
C ILE A 210 14.36 -6.36 7.61
N TYR A 211 14.16 -5.05 7.70
CA TYR A 211 15.25 -4.09 7.84
C TYR A 211 16.04 -4.29 9.15
N THR A 212 15.33 -4.47 10.26
CA THR A 212 15.94 -4.48 11.60
C THR A 212 16.57 -5.82 11.97
N LYS A 213 15.99 -6.94 11.54
CA LYS A 213 16.45 -8.28 11.93
C LYS A 213 17.14 -9.06 10.82
N TYR A 214 16.77 -8.83 9.56
CA TYR A 214 17.16 -9.70 8.44
C TYR A 214 18.13 -9.06 7.46
N LEU A 215 18.42 -7.77 7.63
CA LEU A 215 19.37 -7.02 6.83
C LEU A 215 20.67 -6.79 7.63
N LYS A 216 21.80 -7.24 7.09
CA LYS A 216 23.12 -7.11 7.74
C LYS A 216 23.79 -5.77 7.45
N ASN A 217 23.70 -5.28 6.22
CA ASN A 217 24.29 -4.00 5.79
C ASN A 217 23.24 -2.88 5.80
N GLN A 218 22.78 -2.53 7.00
CA GLN A 218 21.85 -1.41 7.18
C GLN A 218 22.45 -0.10 6.68
N LEU A 219 21.59 0.83 6.27
CA LEU A 219 22.01 2.16 5.83
C LEU A 219 22.75 2.88 6.97
N PRO A 220 23.80 3.67 6.66
CA PRO A 220 24.55 4.40 7.68
C PRO A 220 23.62 5.37 8.42
N LYS A 221 23.82 5.46 9.74
CA LYS A 221 23.25 6.55 10.55
C LYS A 221 24.14 7.76 10.35
N GLU A 222 23.60 8.84 9.80
CA GLU A 222 24.29 10.14 9.72
C GLU A 222 24.60 10.70 11.12
#